data_AF-A0A4Q2Y5F2-F1
#
_entry.id   AF-A0A4Q2Y5F2-F1
#
_cell.length_a   1.000
_cell.length_b   1.000
_cell.length_c   1.000
_cell.angle_alpha   90.00
_cell.angle_beta   90.00
_cell.angle_gamma   90.00
#
_symmetry.space_group_name_H-M   'P 1'
#
loop_
_entity.id
_entity.type
_entity.pdbx_description
1 polymer ?
#
loop_
_entity_poly.entity_id
_entity_poly.type
_entity_poly.pdbx_seq_one_letter_code
_entity_poly.pdbx_strand_id
1 'polypeptide(L)'
;LEAGLEIAERHAHSRILPGSSAEQGLDATVFWNYVDLRLRSPAPWRLEVELTASELIVRILRSGAVGAESRVVTNGKPSAGISPAFAVANSTGAHDKSRTVTGDCMTCGMTECFRHPAATVRHSPSLGHSAFLLDARWPEFDDWCAGHSREGDRWLTPMNGRRWRKPNYAWTPAPGVRVVHATLTALLRSFRQRRLPAQGAVRQQALLAGDEALARAYARRLKPECRHLVVSQNLLPHLWRDGVLAGRTVDVLMHRWPVRELQRRLDLALQTHRQSSTLGDFRAGNALLQAEDAALAAAARLVTPHRAMAQAAGPRGWCLDWQFPPPLVRKPSTRPSIFFPASRLSRKGVHELAQALRGLPALPEVELKVLGRAKESGPDSLAGISWSPAAPADLASAWVVVIPAWIEHQPRLALHALASGIPVVATVACGLPDHPLLHLLPEPDAVRLADVLRAVILNHCGERPNRSIFSLPQPFFEQS
;
A
#
# COMPACT_ATOMS: atom_id res chain seq x y z
N LEU A 1 5.51 0.36 -40.02
CA LEU A 1 4.95 -0.11 -41.31
C LEU A 1 3.49 -0.52 -41.15
N GLU A 2 3.14 -1.48 -40.29
CA GLU A 2 1.75 -1.91 -40.07
C GLU A 2 0.82 -0.80 -39.56
N ALA A 3 1.33 0.11 -38.72
CA ALA A 3 0.61 1.34 -38.32
C ALA A 3 0.50 2.40 -39.45
N GLY A 4 0.92 2.07 -40.68
CA GLY A 4 0.97 2.96 -41.84
C GLY A 4 2.00 4.09 -41.72
N LEU A 5 3.04 3.88 -40.90
CA LEU A 5 4.24 4.72 -40.82
C LEU A 5 5.24 4.29 -41.90
N GLU A 6 5.81 5.26 -42.59
CA GLU A 6 6.93 5.12 -43.52
C GLU A 6 8.26 5.27 -42.78
N ILE A 7 9.24 4.42 -43.06
CA ILE A 7 10.62 4.60 -42.58
C ILE A 7 11.32 5.48 -43.61
N ALA A 8 11.55 6.75 -43.28
CA ALA A 8 12.11 7.74 -44.19
C ALA A 8 13.64 7.63 -44.30
N GLU A 9 14.32 7.28 -43.21
CA GLU A 9 15.76 7.08 -43.18
C GLU A 9 16.10 5.85 -42.35
N ARG A 10 17.02 5.04 -42.89
CA ARG A 10 17.69 3.94 -42.22
C ARG A 10 19.14 4.31 -42.13
N HIS A 11 19.66 4.51 -40.94
CA HIS A 11 21.10 4.57 -40.78
C HIS A 11 21.64 3.13 -40.96
N ALA A 12 22.74 2.94 -41.69
CA ALA A 12 23.34 1.62 -41.89
C ALA A 12 24.40 1.33 -40.81
N HIS A 13 24.68 0.05 -40.51
CA HIS A 13 25.83 -0.32 -39.69
C HIS A 13 27.12 0.24 -40.33
N SER A 14 28.03 0.72 -39.50
CA SER A 14 29.37 1.15 -39.94
C SER A 14 30.22 -0.02 -40.48
N ARG A 15 29.77 -1.26 -40.30
CA ARG A 15 30.38 -2.47 -40.84
C ARG A 15 29.31 -3.49 -41.21
N ILE A 16 29.26 -3.89 -42.47
CA ILE A 16 28.36 -4.93 -42.98
C ILE A 16 29.08 -6.28 -42.86
N LEU A 17 28.47 -7.23 -42.16
CA LEU A 17 28.99 -8.59 -42.03
C LEU A 17 28.45 -9.47 -43.18
N PRO A 18 29.29 -10.26 -43.87
CA PRO A 18 28.82 -11.18 -44.91
C PRO A 18 27.78 -12.17 -44.37
N GLY A 19 26.64 -12.27 -45.06
CA GLY A 19 25.49 -13.10 -44.69
C GLY A 19 24.51 -12.46 -43.68
N SER A 20 24.72 -11.21 -43.26
CA SER A 20 23.82 -10.50 -42.36
C SER A 20 22.63 -9.85 -43.09
N SER A 21 21.54 -9.55 -42.36
CA SER A 21 20.39 -8.81 -42.90
C SER A 21 20.78 -7.41 -43.41
N ALA A 22 21.88 -6.85 -42.90
CA ALA A 22 22.42 -5.58 -43.37
C ALA A 22 22.92 -5.64 -44.83
N GLU A 23 23.44 -6.79 -45.28
CA GLU A 23 23.85 -7.01 -46.68
C GLU A 23 22.66 -7.00 -47.65
N GLN A 24 21.46 -7.30 -47.15
CA GLN A 24 20.21 -7.32 -47.92
C GLN A 24 19.47 -5.97 -47.88
N GLY A 25 20.09 -4.91 -47.36
CA GLY A 25 19.45 -3.59 -47.21
C GLY A 25 18.37 -3.53 -46.12
N LEU A 26 18.24 -4.59 -45.31
CA LEU A 26 17.39 -4.63 -44.11
C LEU A 26 18.16 -4.11 -42.89
N ASP A 27 18.92 -3.04 -43.12
CA ASP A 27 19.85 -2.49 -42.16
C ASP A 27 19.21 -1.36 -41.33
N ALA A 28 19.40 -1.39 -40.03
CA ALA A 28 19.18 -0.26 -39.13
C ALA A 28 20.39 -0.24 -38.17
N THR A 29 21.12 0.87 -38.10
CA THR A 29 22.30 1.00 -37.25
C THR A 29 21.88 0.76 -35.81
N VAL A 30 22.42 -0.29 -35.20
CA VAL A 30 22.48 -0.38 -33.74
C VAL A 30 23.74 0.36 -33.31
N PHE A 31 23.71 1.69 -33.35
CA PHE A 31 24.73 2.47 -32.66
C PHE A 31 24.30 2.47 -31.19
N TRP A 32 24.99 1.65 -30.37
CA TRP A 32 24.75 1.55 -28.93
C TRP A 32 23.34 1.11 -28.50
N ASN A 33 22.90 -0.14 -28.69
CA ASN A 33 21.59 -0.60 -28.17
C ASN A 33 20.35 0.25 -28.57
N TYR A 34 20.49 1.26 -29.43
CA TYR A 34 19.41 2.10 -29.94
C TYR A 34 19.15 1.70 -31.38
N VAL A 35 17.87 1.65 -31.74
CA VAL A 35 17.42 1.54 -33.12
C VAL A 35 17.10 2.96 -33.57
N ASP A 36 17.93 3.52 -34.45
CA ASP A 36 17.73 4.87 -34.98
C ASP A 36 16.87 4.80 -36.26
N LEU A 37 15.60 5.18 -36.13
CA LEU A 37 14.63 5.18 -37.22
C LEU A 37 14.01 6.55 -37.35
N ARG A 38 14.12 7.12 -38.55
CA ARG A 38 13.31 8.28 -38.91
C ARG A 38 12.00 7.82 -39.50
N LEU A 39 10.89 8.11 -38.81
CA LEU A 39 9.55 7.72 -39.23
C LEU A 39 8.80 8.92 -39.81
N ARG A 40 8.12 8.74 -40.93
CA ARG A 40 7.17 9.69 -41.52
C ARG A 40 5.76 9.12 -41.42
N SER A 41 4.81 9.96 -41.04
CA SER A 41 3.39 9.59 -40.99
C SER A 41 2.57 10.60 -41.79
N PRO A 42 1.64 10.16 -42.65
CA PRO A 42 0.68 11.05 -43.30
C PRO A 42 -0.48 11.46 -42.37
N ALA A 43 -0.55 10.90 -41.14
CA ALA A 43 -1.63 11.18 -40.19
C ALA A 43 -1.11 11.29 -38.74
N PRO A 44 -1.86 11.94 -37.83
CA PRO A 44 -1.51 11.96 -36.41
C PRO A 44 -1.40 10.54 -35.84
N TRP A 45 -0.30 10.31 -35.12
CA TRP A 45 0.00 9.04 -34.47
C TRP A 45 0.62 9.29 -33.09
N ARG A 46 0.62 8.26 -32.25
CA ARG A 46 1.11 8.29 -30.87
C ARG A 46 2.03 7.10 -30.63
N LEU A 47 3.20 7.36 -30.06
CA LEU A 47 4.08 6.34 -29.50
C LEU A 47 3.82 6.24 -28.00
N GLU A 48 3.57 5.03 -27.52
CA GLU A 48 3.57 4.73 -26.09
C GLU A 48 4.71 3.77 -25.79
N VAL A 49 5.46 4.04 -24.73
CA VAL A 49 6.59 3.22 -24.31
C VAL A 49 6.39 2.90 -22.83
N GLU A 50 6.38 1.63 -22.52
CA GLU A 50 6.28 1.10 -21.16
C GLU A 50 7.42 0.12 -20.91
N LEU A 51 8.14 0.28 -19.81
CA LEU A 51 9.19 -0.64 -19.39
C LEU A 51 8.71 -1.40 -18.15
N THR A 52 8.41 -2.67 -18.31
CA THR A 52 8.11 -3.59 -17.21
C THR A 52 9.40 -4.19 -16.67
N ALA A 53 9.31 -5.00 -15.60
CA ALA A 53 10.48 -5.68 -15.05
C ALA A 53 11.18 -6.64 -16.05
N SER A 54 10.46 -7.09 -17.09
CA SER A 54 10.96 -8.07 -18.06
C SER A 54 10.89 -7.63 -19.51
N GLU A 55 10.09 -6.60 -19.83
CA GLU A 55 9.74 -6.26 -21.20
C GLU A 55 9.79 -4.76 -21.44
N LEU A 56 10.30 -4.35 -22.61
CA LEU A 56 10.08 -3.04 -23.18
C LEU A 56 8.90 -3.15 -24.16
N ILE A 57 7.76 -2.61 -23.76
CA ILE A 57 6.53 -2.59 -24.55
C ILE A 57 6.48 -1.26 -25.31
N VAL A 58 6.51 -1.33 -26.64
CA VAL A 58 6.39 -0.17 -27.52
C VAL A 58 5.09 -0.31 -28.31
N ARG A 59 4.17 0.63 -28.16
CA ARG A 59 2.90 0.67 -28.90
C ARG A 59 2.87 1.87 -29.83
N ILE A 60 2.46 1.65 -31.07
CA ILE A 60 2.27 2.69 -32.07
C ILE A 60 0.78 2.75 -32.39
N LEU A 61 0.14 3.87 -32.04
CA LEU A 61 -1.29 4.09 -32.22
C LEU A 61 -1.49 5.15 -33.30
N ARG A 62 -2.45 4.95 -34.20
CA ARG A 62 -2.82 5.91 -35.25
C ARG A 62 -4.32 6.17 -35.21
N SER A 63 -4.71 7.43 -35.37
CA SER A 63 -6.14 7.77 -35.50
C SER A 63 -6.67 7.37 -36.88
N GLY A 64 -7.79 6.64 -36.93
CA GLY A 64 -8.50 6.31 -38.16
C GLY A 64 -8.26 4.92 -38.78
N ALA A 65 -7.52 4.02 -38.12
CA ALA A 65 -7.39 2.63 -38.58
C ALA A 65 -8.56 1.77 -38.04
N VAL A 66 -9.77 1.98 -38.58
CA VAL A 66 -10.88 1.06 -38.37
C VAL A 66 -10.62 -0.16 -39.26
N GLY A 67 -10.21 -1.28 -38.66
CA GLY A 67 -10.10 -2.58 -39.34
C GLY A 67 -8.74 -3.29 -39.28
N ALA A 68 -7.71 -2.72 -38.64
CA ALA A 68 -6.45 -3.44 -38.44
C ALA A 68 -6.53 -4.29 -37.16
N GLU A 69 -6.63 -5.61 -37.32
CA GLU A 69 -6.59 -6.56 -36.20
C GLU A 69 -5.31 -6.35 -35.37
N SER A 70 -5.48 -6.18 -34.06
CA SER A 70 -4.39 -5.99 -33.11
C SER A 70 -3.58 -7.29 -32.95
N ARG A 71 -2.58 -7.52 -33.80
CA ARG A 71 -1.63 -8.63 -33.62
C ARG A 71 -0.58 -8.27 -32.57
N VAL A 72 -0.65 -8.95 -31.42
CA VAL A 72 0.40 -8.90 -30.41
C VAL A 72 1.60 -9.70 -30.94
N VAL A 73 2.66 -9.03 -31.35
CA VAL A 73 3.94 -9.69 -31.66
C VAL A 73 4.66 -9.93 -30.33
N THR A 74 4.36 -11.05 -29.67
CA THR A 74 5.19 -11.53 -28.56
C THR A 74 6.48 -12.10 -29.15
N ASN A 75 7.63 -11.55 -28.78
CA ASN A 75 8.92 -12.17 -29.09
C ASN A 75 9.08 -13.44 -28.25
N GLY A 76 8.47 -14.54 -28.70
CA GLY A 76 8.49 -15.84 -28.05
C GLY A 76 8.19 -16.97 -29.02
N LYS A 77 9.26 -17.64 -29.48
CA LYS A 77 9.36 -18.91 -30.26
C LYS A 77 8.52 -19.04 -31.55
N PRO A 78 9.11 -19.49 -32.67
CA PRO A 78 8.38 -19.62 -33.93
C PRO A 78 7.43 -20.83 -33.87
N SER A 79 6.12 -20.57 -33.88
CA SER A 79 5.12 -21.55 -34.32
C SER A 79 4.85 -21.33 -35.80
N ALA A 80 4.91 -22.42 -36.54
CA ALA A 80 4.78 -22.48 -37.99
C ALA A 80 3.40 -22.02 -38.48
N GLY A 81 3.41 -21.43 -39.67
CA GLY A 81 2.24 -21.29 -40.54
C GLY A 81 1.55 -19.94 -40.46
N ILE A 82 1.78 -19.11 -41.48
CA ILE A 82 0.78 -18.45 -42.35
C ILE A 82 1.51 -17.31 -43.09
N SER A 83 1.68 -17.48 -44.40
CA SER A 83 2.12 -16.44 -45.32
C SER A 83 0.97 -15.49 -45.67
N PRO A 84 1.26 -14.22 -45.96
CA PRO A 84 0.64 -13.57 -47.10
C PRO A 84 1.70 -13.19 -48.14
N ALA A 85 1.37 -13.50 -49.39
CA ALA A 85 2.15 -13.23 -50.56
C ALA A 85 2.27 -11.72 -50.83
N PHE A 86 3.49 -11.25 -51.10
CA PHE A 86 3.69 -10.13 -52.00
C PHE A 86 4.71 -10.55 -53.06
N ALA A 87 4.22 -10.67 -54.28
CA ALA A 87 5.01 -10.93 -55.47
C ALA A 87 5.84 -9.69 -55.82
N VAL A 88 7.13 -9.90 -56.04
CA VAL A 88 7.94 -9.06 -56.93
C VAL A 88 8.64 -10.00 -57.89
N ALA A 89 8.38 -9.80 -59.18
CA ALA A 89 8.83 -10.64 -60.25
C ALA A 89 10.32 -10.43 -60.56
N ASN A 90 10.99 -11.58 -60.72
CA ASN A 90 12.02 -11.92 -61.71
C ASN A 90 13.33 -11.10 -61.76
N SER A 91 14.38 -11.71 -61.20
CA SER A 91 15.66 -11.85 -61.92
C SER A 91 16.16 -13.28 -61.78
N THR A 92 16.38 -13.90 -62.94
CA THR A 92 16.79 -15.28 -63.18
C THR A 92 18.16 -15.62 -62.58
N GLY A 93 18.22 -16.71 -61.80
CA GLY A 93 19.47 -17.36 -61.38
C GLY A 93 19.18 -18.44 -60.32
N ALA A 94 19.40 -19.70 -60.68
CA ALA A 94 19.07 -20.87 -59.89
C ALA A 94 20.04 -21.15 -58.72
N HIS A 95 19.52 -21.84 -57.68
CA HIS A 95 20.17 -22.35 -56.45
C HIS A 95 20.52 -21.25 -55.43
N ASP A 96 19.90 -21.16 -54.25
CA ASP A 96 20.11 -22.10 -53.14
C ASP A 96 18.98 -21.99 -52.09
N LYS A 97 18.68 -23.10 -51.42
CA LYS A 97 17.62 -23.29 -50.43
C LYS A 97 18.04 -22.67 -49.09
N SER A 98 17.09 -22.03 -48.41
CA SER A 98 17.03 -21.96 -46.94
C SER A 98 18.32 -21.54 -46.21
N ARG A 99 18.72 -20.26 -46.31
CA ARG A 99 19.57 -19.66 -45.27
C ARG A 99 18.67 -19.11 -44.16
N THR A 100 18.51 -19.92 -43.11
CA THR A 100 18.22 -19.42 -41.77
C THR A 100 19.10 -18.19 -41.49
N VAL A 101 18.49 -17.10 -41.05
CA VAL A 101 19.18 -15.87 -40.67
C VAL A 101 20.16 -16.20 -39.54
N THR A 102 21.43 -16.39 -39.86
CA THR A 102 22.53 -16.62 -38.92
C THR A 102 23.37 -15.34 -38.90
N GLY A 103 23.30 -14.56 -37.82
CA GLY A 103 24.00 -13.28 -37.75
C GLY A 103 23.56 -12.32 -36.64
N ASP A 104 22.99 -12.81 -35.54
CA ASP A 104 22.74 -12.03 -34.32
C ASP A 104 23.72 -12.42 -33.20
N CYS A 105 23.73 -11.67 -32.09
CA CYS A 105 24.56 -11.96 -30.92
C CYS A 105 24.28 -13.35 -30.32
N MET A 106 23.16 -14.00 -30.67
CA MET A 106 22.76 -15.33 -30.22
C MET A 106 23.30 -16.45 -31.12
N THR A 107 23.74 -16.13 -32.35
CA THR A 107 24.22 -17.09 -33.35
C THR A 107 25.72 -16.98 -33.63
N CYS A 108 26.41 -16.00 -33.04
CA CYS A 108 27.85 -15.77 -33.27
C CYS A 108 28.79 -16.76 -32.55
N GLY A 109 28.27 -17.61 -31.64
CA GLY A 109 29.04 -18.63 -30.92
C GLY A 109 30.05 -18.12 -29.88
N MET A 110 30.32 -16.80 -29.82
CA MET A 110 31.29 -16.19 -28.90
C MET A 110 30.70 -15.94 -27.51
N THR A 111 30.67 -16.98 -26.68
CA THR A 111 30.05 -16.95 -25.35
C THR A 111 30.85 -16.20 -24.28
N GLU A 112 32.15 -15.97 -24.50
CA GLU A 112 33.04 -15.21 -23.61
C GLU A 112 33.08 -13.71 -23.94
N CYS A 113 32.42 -13.29 -25.01
CA CYS A 113 32.26 -11.87 -25.31
C CYS A 113 31.47 -11.21 -24.18
N PHE A 114 31.97 -10.14 -23.56
CA PHE A 114 31.24 -9.40 -22.50
C PHE A 114 29.84 -8.91 -22.94
N ARG A 115 29.57 -8.91 -24.26
CA ARG A 115 28.31 -8.53 -24.91
C ARG A 115 27.35 -9.71 -25.13
N HIS A 116 27.79 -10.95 -24.92
CA HIS A 116 26.94 -12.13 -25.07
C HIS A 116 25.97 -12.23 -23.88
N PRO A 117 24.68 -12.56 -24.08
CA PRO A 117 23.73 -12.71 -22.98
C PRO A 117 24.22 -13.72 -21.94
N ALA A 118 24.91 -14.79 -22.34
CA ALA A 118 25.52 -15.72 -21.36
C ALA A 118 26.65 -15.07 -20.53
N ALA A 119 27.37 -14.07 -21.03
CA ALA A 119 28.39 -13.34 -20.27
C ALA A 119 27.77 -12.30 -19.33
N THR A 120 26.67 -11.64 -19.73
CA THR A 120 25.85 -10.81 -18.83
C THR A 120 25.05 -11.64 -17.82
N VAL A 121 24.71 -12.89 -18.16
CA VAL A 121 24.16 -13.90 -17.24
C VAL A 121 25.24 -14.45 -16.29
N ARG A 122 26.50 -14.54 -16.71
CA ARG A 122 27.63 -14.81 -15.78
C ARG A 122 27.93 -13.63 -14.85
N HIS A 123 27.50 -12.42 -15.21
CA HIS A 123 27.35 -11.26 -14.30
C HIS A 123 25.98 -11.20 -13.60
N SER A 124 25.14 -12.23 -13.76
CA SER A 124 23.84 -12.38 -13.09
C SER A 124 23.85 -13.02 -11.69
N PRO A 125 24.97 -13.27 -10.96
CA PRO A 125 24.86 -13.63 -9.55
C PRO A 125 24.58 -12.40 -8.66
N SER A 126 23.74 -11.46 -9.10
CA SER A 126 23.16 -10.45 -8.22
C SER A 126 21.75 -10.09 -8.68
N LEU A 127 20.75 -10.46 -7.88
CA LEU A 127 19.57 -9.62 -7.76
C LEU A 127 20.11 -8.22 -7.45
N GLY A 128 19.97 -7.26 -8.37
CA GLY A 128 20.43 -5.89 -8.12
C GLY A 128 19.92 -5.40 -6.75
N HIS A 129 20.76 -4.68 -6.00
CA HIS A 129 20.46 -4.28 -4.61
C HIS A 129 19.04 -3.74 -4.45
N SER A 130 18.31 -4.19 -3.43
CA SER A 130 16.97 -3.69 -3.17
C SER A 130 17.03 -2.28 -2.59
N ALA A 131 16.03 -1.47 -2.92
CA ALA A 131 15.83 -0.18 -2.25
C ALA A 131 14.48 -0.13 -1.54
N PHE A 132 14.52 0.23 -0.26
CA PHE A 132 13.38 0.35 0.62
C PHE A 132 13.02 1.83 0.77
N LEU A 133 11.91 2.26 0.19
CA LEU A 133 11.41 3.63 0.21
C LEU A 133 10.34 3.73 1.29
N LEU A 134 10.79 4.13 2.48
CA LEU A 134 10.04 3.99 3.73
C LEU A 134 9.52 5.34 4.22
N ASP A 135 8.31 5.39 4.78
CA ASP A 135 7.79 6.56 5.52
C ASP A 135 7.47 6.19 6.97
N ALA A 136 6.19 5.99 7.31
CA ALA A 136 5.74 5.72 8.66
C ALA A 136 6.10 4.30 9.10
N ARG A 137 6.87 4.18 10.19
CA ARG A 137 7.30 2.91 10.76
C ARG A 137 6.16 2.21 11.49
N TRP A 138 5.86 0.99 11.07
CA TRP A 138 5.07 0.01 11.82
C TRP A 138 6.00 -1.12 12.25
N PRO A 139 5.86 -1.68 13.46
CA PRO A 139 6.69 -2.80 13.90
C PRO A 139 6.74 -3.96 12.90
N GLU A 140 5.59 -4.34 12.34
CA GLU A 140 5.47 -5.44 11.39
C GLU A 140 6.24 -5.17 10.10
N PHE A 141 6.18 -3.93 9.60
CA PHE A 141 6.95 -3.53 8.42
C PHE A 141 8.44 -3.41 8.72
N ASP A 142 8.81 -2.95 9.91
CA ASP A 142 10.21 -2.84 10.32
C ASP A 142 10.87 -4.21 10.32
N ASP A 143 10.24 -5.18 10.98
CA ASP A 143 10.75 -6.55 11.08
C ASP A 143 10.74 -7.26 9.73
N TRP A 144 9.67 -7.09 8.94
CA TRP A 144 9.60 -7.66 7.59
C TRP A 144 10.68 -7.06 6.68
N CYS A 145 10.84 -5.73 6.66
CA CYS A 145 11.88 -5.10 5.86
C CYS A 145 13.28 -5.55 6.29
N ALA A 146 13.54 -5.61 7.60
CA ALA A 146 14.83 -6.07 8.13
C ALA A 146 15.13 -7.51 7.71
N GLY A 147 14.15 -8.42 7.80
CA GLY A 147 14.28 -9.82 7.39
C GLY A 147 14.41 -10.04 5.87
N HIS A 148 13.98 -9.07 5.05
CA HIS A 148 14.06 -9.13 3.59
C HIS A 148 15.19 -8.26 3.01
N SER A 149 15.95 -7.58 3.86
CA SER A 149 17.11 -6.80 3.45
C SER A 149 18.36 -7.66 3.38
N ARG A 150 19.27 -7.28 2.50
CA ARG A 150 20.58 -7.90 2.32
C ARG A 150 21.69 -6.87 2.45
N GLU A 151 22.92 -7.36 2.59
CA GLU A 151 24.09 -6.49 2.52
C GLU A 151 24.13 -5.73 1.19
N GLY A 152 24.43 -4.44 1.25
CA GLY A 152 24.44 -3.55 0.09
C GLY A 152 23.08 -2.97 -0.31
N ASP A 153 21.98 -3.47 0.25
CA ASP A 153 20.66 -2.87 0.07
C ASP A 153 20.61 -1.46 0.67
N ARG A 154 19.61 -0.68 0.21
CA ARG A 154 19.48 0.73 0.59
C ARG A 154 18.15 1.00 1.25
N TRP A 155 18.18 1.64 2.42
CA TRP A 155 16.98 2.16 3.07
C TRP A 155 16.90 3.67 2.93
N LEU A 156 15.83 4.15 2.33
CA LEU A 156 15.49 5.56 2.21
C LEU A 156 14.40 5.88 3.22
N THR A 157 14.75 6.65 4.26
CA THR A 157 13.84 6.96 5.37
C THR A 157 13.69 8.47 5.56
N PRO A 158 12.61 8.96 6.19
CA PRO A 158 12.37 10.40 6.25
C PRO A 158 13.43 11.10 7.11
N MET A 159 13.82 10.47 8.22
CA MET A 159 14.86 10.94 9.14
C MET A 159 15.31 9.80 10.05
N ASN A 160 16.40 10.00 10.80
CA ASN A 160 16.83 9.07 11.83
C ASN A 160 15.93 9.16 13.08
N GLY A 161 14.85 8.38 13.15
CA GLY A 161 13.90 8.47 14.25
C GLY A 161 14.49 8.21 15.63
N ARG A 162 15.51 7.34 15.75
CA ARG A 162 16.18 7.06 17.04
C ARG A 162 16.93 8.28 17.55
N ARG A 163 17.73 8.94 16.69
CA ARG A 163 18.46 10.18 17.03
C ARG A 163 17.53 11.32 17.42
N TRP A 164 16.37 11.45 16.76
CA TRP A 164 15.42 12.55 16.98
C TRP A 164 14.26 12.20 17.93
N ARG A 165 14.29 11.04 18.60
CA ARG A 165 13.22 10.53 19.49
C ARG A 165 11.84 10.55 18.82
N LYS A 166 11.79 10.13 17.55
CA LYS A 166 10.58 10.02 16.73
C LYS A 166 10.28 8.53 16.46
N PRO A 167 9.44 7.87 17.28
CA PRO A 167 9.20 6.43 17.16
C PRO A 167 8.58 6.05 15.81
N ASN A 168 7.79 6.95 15.21
CA ASN A 168 7.19 6.78 13.88
C ASN A 168 8.21 6.75 12.73
N TYR A 169 9.49 7.07 12.97
CA TYR A 169 10.59 6.96 12.00
C TYR A 169 11.77 6.14 12.53
N ALA A 170 11.60 5.42 13.64
CA ALA A 170 12.65 4.65 14.29
C ALA A 170 12.82 3.26 13.65
N TRP A 171 13.09 3.24 12.34
CA TRP A 171 13.39 2.04 11.56
C TRP A 171 14.68 1.36 12.05
N THR A 172 14.75 0.04 11.89
CA THR A 172 15.81 -0.84 12.38
C THR A 172 16.43 -1.61 11.20
N PRO A 173 17.29 -0.96 10.40
CA PRO A 173 17.92 -1.59 9.24
C PRO A 173 18.78 -2.78 9.64
N ALA A 174 18.80 -3.82 8.80
CA ALA A 174 19.71 -4.94 8.97
C ALA A 174 21.19 -4.51 8.84
N PRO A 175 22.14 -5.26 9.43
CA PRO A 175 23.57 -5.01 9.25
C PRO A 175 23.96 -4.96 7.76
N GLY A 176 24.88 -4.07 7.39
CA GLY A 176 25.34 -3.93 5.99
C GLY A 176 24.40 -3.16 5.06
N VAL A 177 23.21 -2.76 5.54
CA VAL A 177 22.28 -1.90 4.78
C VAL A 177 22.73 -0.44 4.83
N ARG A 178 22.76 0.23 3.67
CA ARG A 178 23.05 1.67 3.60
C ARG A 178 21.78 2.48 3.81
N VAL A 179 21.73 3.23 4.91
CA VAL A 179 20.60 4.15 5.19
C VAL A 179 20.87 5.54 4.65
N VAL A 180 19.88 6.12 3.97
CA VAL A 180 19.89 7.50 3.48
C VAL A 180 18.62 8.19 3.97
N HIS A 181 18.77 9.42 4.47
CA HIS A 181 17.66 10.19 5.04
C HIS A 181 17.24 11.37 4.15
N ALA A 182 15.94 11.67 4.12
CA ALA A 182 15.37 12.88 3.53
C ALA A 182 14.99 13.93 4.62
N THR A 183 15.88 14.14 5.59
CA THR A 183 15.59 14.87 6.84
C THR A 183 15.02 16.27 6.60
N LEU A 184 15.59 17.03 5.65
CA LEU A 184 15.11 18.38 5.35
C LEU A 184 13.67 18.36 4.83
N THR A 185 13.34 17.45 3.91
CA THR A 185 11.98 17.27 3.40
C THR A 185 11.02 16.89 4.53
N ALA A 186 11.43 15.99 5.41
CA ALA A 186 10.61 15.55 6.55
C ALA A 186 10.36 16.68 7.57
N LEU A 187 11.38 17.51 7.86
CA LEU A 187 11.25 18.66 8.75
C LEU A 187 10.35 19.75 8.14
N LEU A 188 10.52 20.06 6.86
CA LEU A 188 9.65 21.00 6.13
C LEU A 188 8.18 20.53 6.13
N ARG A 189 7.96 19.23 5.89
CA ARG A 189 6.62 18.60 6.01
C ARG A 189 6.04 18.80 7.41
N SER A 190 6.82 18.51 8.46
CA SER A 190 6.37 18.69 9.86
C SER A 190 6.05 20.15 10.19
N PHE A 191 6.86 21.11 9.73
CA PHE A 191 6.64 22.53 9.97
C PHE A 191 5.35 23.02 9.31
N ARG A 192 5.12 22.66 8.03
CA ARG A 192 3.90 23.00 7.30
C ARG A 192 2.66 22.43 8.00
N GLN A 193 2.73 21.18 8.47
CA GLN A 193 1.60 20.52 9.13
C GLN A 193 1.15 21.19 10.43
N ARG A 194 2.03 21.87 11.15
CA ARG A 194 1.69 22.57 12.40
C ARG A 194 0.82 23.81 12.18
N ARG A 195 0.82 24.37 10.96
CA ARG A 195 0.05 25.55 10.58
C ARG A 195 -1.29 25.22 9.93
N LEU A 196 -1.61 23.93 9.78
CA LEU A 196 -2.85 23.48 9.14
C LEU A 196 -3.96 23.34 10.17
N PRO A 197 -5.23 23.54 9.76
CA PRO A 197 -6.39 23.13 10.54
C PRO A 197 -6.30 21.65 10.97
N ALA A 198 -7.01 21.31 12.04
CA ALA A 198 -7.04 19.94 12.55
C ALA A 198 -7.62 18.93 11.52
N GLN A 199 -8.51 19.40 10.63
CA GLN A 199 -9.22 18.59 9.63
C GLN A 199 -9.51 19.39 8.35
N GLY A 200 -10.10 18.75 7.34
CA GLY A 200 -10.54 19.37 6.09
C GLY A 200 -9.61 19.17 4.88
N ALA A 201 -10.11 19.56 3.71
CA ALA A 201 -9.45 19.38 2.42
C ALA A 201 -8.06 20.03 2.33
N VAL A 202 -7.87 21.22 2.92
CA VAL A 202 -6.57 21.92 2.96
C VAL A 202 -5.50 21.07 3.65
N ARG A 203 -5.87 20.39 4.74
CA ARG A 203 -4.95 19.49 5.44
C ARG A 203 -4.59 18.30 4.55
N GLN A 204 -5.57 17.70 3.88
CA GLN A 204 -5.35 16.56 2.98
C GLN A 204 -4.42 16.90 1.82
N GLN A 205 -4.66 18.03 1.14
CA GLN A 205 -3.80 18.50 0.06
C GLN A 205 -2.35 18.69 0.51
N ALA A 206 -2.15 19.26 1.70
CA ALA A 206 -0.82 19.44 2.25
C ALA A 206 -0.13 18.11 2.64
N LEU A 207 -0.89 17.09 3.06
CA LEU A 207 -0.36 15.73 3.28
C LEU A 207 0.12 15.12 1.95
N LEU A 208 -0.72 15.16 0.91
CA LEU A 208 -0.39 14.67 -0.43
C LEU A 208 0.84 15.38 -1.02
N ALA A 209 0.92 16.71 -0.88
CA ALA A 209 2.08 17.47 -1.32
C ALA A 209 3.36 17.09 -0.54
N GLY A 210 3.22 16.75 0.75
CA GLY A 210 4.31 16.24 1.57
C GLY A 210 4.80 14.87 1.11
N ASP A 211 3.89 13.98 0.74
CA ASP A 211 4.18 12.64 0.22
C ASP A 211 4.87 12.73 -1.15
N GLU A 212 4.38 13.59 -2.05
CA GLU A 212 5.01 13.86 -3.34
C GLU A 212 6.45 14.40 -3.20
N ALA A 213 6.65 15.35 -2.29
CA ALA A 213 7.98 15.92 -2.03
C ALA A 213 8.95 14.86 -1.49
N LEU A 214 8.47 13.94 -0.65
CA LEU A 214 9.26 12.84 -0.12
C LEU A 214 9.58 11.80 -1.21
N ALA A 215 8.59 11.42 -2.03
CA ALA A 215 8.78 10.53 -3.17
C ALA A 215 9.86 11.06 -4.14
N ARG A 216 9.79 12.34 -4.53
CA ARG A 216 10.82 12.99 -5.36
C ARG A 216 12.19 13.05 -4.69
N ALA A 217 12.24 13.20 -3.37
CA ALA A 217 13.51 13.16 -2.63
C ALA A 217 14.13 11.76 -2.68
N TYR A 218 13.32 10.70 -2.62
CA TYR A 218 13.81 9.33 -2.73
C TYR A 218 14.18 8.94 -4.15
N ALA A 219 13.40 9.35 -5.15
CA ALA A 219 13.67 9.10 -6.56
C ALA A 219 15.08 9.59 -6.96
N ARG A 220 15.47 10.79 -6.52
CA ARG A 220 16.82 11.35 -6.76
C ARG A 220 17.98 10.59 -6.08
N ARG A 221 17.68 9.69 -5.15
CA ARG A 221 18.65 8.92 -4.37
C ARG A 221 18.64 7.42 -4.71
N LEU A 222 17.72 7.00 -5.58
CA LEU A 222 17.70 5.68 -6.16
C LEU A 222 18.87 5.50 -7.12
N LYS A 223 19.43 4.31 -7.13
CA LYS A 223 20.48 3.94 -8.07
C LYS A 223 19.91 3.09 -9.21
N PRO A 224 20.49 3.13 -10.42
CA PRO A 224 20.09 2.27 -11.53
C PRO A 224 20.15 0.78 -11.19
N GLU A 225 21.12 0.38 -10.36
CA GLU A 225 21.27 -1.01 -9.91
C GLU A 225 20.12 -1.51 -9.03
N CYS A 226 19.29 -0.59 -8.50
CA CYS A 226 18.13 -0.95 -7.70
C CYS A 226 16.98 -1.46 -8.56
N ARG A 227 16.98 -2.77 -8.83
CA ARG A 227 15.99 -3.47 -9.67
C ARG A 227 14.76 -3.94 -8.92
N HIS A 228 14.84 -4.05 -7.59
CA HIS A 228 13.72 -4.35 -6.71
C HIS A 228 13.46 -3.20 -5.73
N LEU A 229 12.21 -2.78 -5.59
CA LEU A 229 11.80 -1.71 -4.71
C LEU A 229 10.76 -2.20 -3.69
N VAL A 230 10.96 -1.85 -2.42
CA VAL A 230 9.93 -1.95 -1.39
C VAL A 230 9.43 -0.54 -1.08
N VAL A 231 8.14 -0.25 -1.29
CA VAL A 231 7.63 1.12 -1.29
C VAL A 231 6.49 1.28 -0.29
N SER A 232 6.58 2.30 0.57
CA SER A 232 5.44 2.75 1.38
C SER A 232 4.33 3.29 0.47
N GLN A 233 3.12 2.75 0.61
CA GLN A 233 1.98 3.00 -0.28
C GLN A 233 1.72 4.49 -0.60
N ASN A 234 1.99 5.42 0.32
CA ASN A 234 1.71 6.85 0.12
C ASN A 234 2.62 7.48 -0.94
N LEU A 235 3.80 6.91 -1.16
CA LEU A 235 4.77 7.39 -2.14
C LEU A 235 4.48 6.82 -3.54
N LEU A 236 3.79 5.69 -3.59
CA LEU A 236 3.57 4.88 -4.77
C LEU A 236 2.98 5.66 -5.98
N PRO A 237 1.86 6.40 -5.86
CA PRO A 237 1.27 7.09 -7.02
C PRO A 237 2.19 8.17 -7.59
N HIS A 238 3.03 8.79 -6.75
CA HIS A 238 3.98 9.82 -7.19
C HIS A 238 5.16 9.19 -7.94
N LEU A 239 5.72 8.10 -7.40
CA LEU A 239 6.81 7.36 -8.04
C LEU A 239 6.38 6.74 -9.37
N TRP A 240 5.13 6.28 -9.46
CA TRP A 240 4.54 5.78 -10.70
C TRP A 240 4.45 6.86 -11.78
N ARG A 241 3.87 8.02 -11.44
CA ARG A 241 3.72 9.15 -12.37
C ARG A 241 5.06 9.69 -12.87
N ASP A 242 6.07 9.67 -12.01
CA ASP A 242 7.43 10.09 -12.36
C ASP A 242 8.22 9.02 -13.16
N GLY A 243 7.61 7.86 -13.46
CA GLY A 243 8.24 6.76 -14.20
C GLY A 243 9.35 6.03 -13.44
N VAL A 244 9.50 6.30 -12.14
CA VAL A 244 10.60 5.79 -11.31
C VAL A 244 10.53 4.27 -11.13
N LEU A 245 9.32 3.72 -11.18
CA LEU A 245 9.07 2.28 -10.99
C LEU A 245 9.31 1.46 -12.27
N ALA A 246 9.45 2.11 -13.43
CA ALA A 246 9.63 1.43 -14.71
C ALA A 246 10.89 0.56 -14.71
N GLY A 247 10.80 -0.66 -15.25
CA GLY A 247 11.90 -1.62 -15.30
C GLY A 247 12.20 -2.33 -13.97
N ARG A 248 11.39 -2.13 -12.93
CA ARG A 248 11.65 -2.65 -11.58
C ARG A 248 10.51 -3.51 -11.07
N THR A 249 10.84 -4.49 -10.24
CA THR A 249 9.84 -5.21 -9.43
C THR A 249 9.53 -4.40 -8.17
N VAL A 250 8.27 -4.40 -7.73
CA VAL A 250 7.82 -3.56 -6.62
C VAL A 250 6.97 -4.35 -5.64
N ASP A 251 7.36 -4.32 -4.36
CA ASP A 251 6.53 -4.74 -3.23
C ASP A 251 6.02 -3.49 -2.50
N VAL A 252 4.75 -3.48 -2.10
CA VAL A 252 4.10 -2.31 -1.50
C VAL A 252 3.74 -2.58 -0.05
N LEU A 253 4.21 -1.72 0.86
CA LEU A 253 3.81 -1.70 2.26
C LEU A 253 2.48 -0.95 2.39
N MET A 254 1.39 -1.71 2.47
CA MET A 254 0.01 -1.24 2.50
C MET A 254 -0.39 -0.84 3.93
N HIS A 255 -0.43 0.47 4.18
CA HIS A 255 -0.78 1.05 5.48
C HIS A 255 -2.21 1.61 5.54
N ARG A 256 -2.93 1.60 4.42
CA ARG A 256 -4.33 2.02 4.30
C ARG A 256 -5.01 1.30 3.12
N TRP A 257 -6.34 1.37 3.08
CA TRP A 257 -7.07 1.01 1.86
C TRP A 257 -6.60 1.89 0.69
N PRO A 258 -6.53 1.37 -0.55
CA PRO A 258 -6.35 2.20 -1.74
C PRO A 258 -7.32 3.38 -1.71
N VAL A 259 -6.88 4.56 -2.12
CA VAL A 259 -7.61 5.82 -1.95
C VAL A 259 -8.99 5.77 -2.60
N ARG A 260 -9.14 5.07 -3.74
CA ARG A 260 -10.45 4.84 -4.36
C ARG A 260 -11.39 4.04 -3.46
N GLU A 261 -10.90 2.94 -2.90
CA GLU A 261 -11.68 2.09 -1.99
C GLU A 261 -11.97 2.82 -0.68
N LEU A 262 -11.03 3.62 -0.19
CA LEU A 262 -11.21 4.49 0.97
C LEU A 262 -12.34 5.51 0.74
N GLN A 263 -12.35 6.16 -0.42
CA GLN A 263 -13.44 7.07 -0.83
C GLN A 263 -14.77 6.33 -0.92
N ARG A 264 -14.83 5.16 -1.56
CA ARG A 264 -16.04 4.35 -1.67
C ARG A 264 -16.63 4.00 -0.29
N ARG A 265 -15.78 3.63 0.68
CA ARG A 265 -16.20 3.34 2.06
C ARG A 265 -16.71 4.58 2.79
N LEU A 266 -16.07 5.73 2.59
CA LEU A 266 -16.54 7.00 3.15
C LEU A 266 -17.88 7.42 2.53
N ASP A 267 -18.07 7.19 1.23
CA ASP A 267 -19.33 7.48 0.53
C ASP A 267 -20.47 6.60 1.04
N LEU A 268 -20.19 5.32 1.31
CA LEU A 268 -21.15 4.43 1.97
C LEU A 268 -21.50 4.92 3.38
N ALA A 269 -20.51 5.28 4.18
CA ALA A 269 -20.74 5.84 5.52
C ALA A 269 -21.54 7.17 5.45
N LEU A 270 -21.32 7.99 4.42
CA LEU A 270 -22.02 9.26 4.21
C LEU A 270 -23.49 9.04 3.82
N GLN A 271 -23.81 7.95 3.12
CA GLN A 271 -25.20 7.59 2.82
C GLN A 271 -26.00 7.30 4.11
N THR A 272 -25.36 6.65 5.09
CA THR A 272 -25.92 6.39 6.42
C THR A 272 -25.97 7.67 7.26
N HIS A 273 -24.88 8.43 7.29
CA HIS A 273 -24.71 9.63 8.13
C HIS A 273 -24.58 10.90 7.28
N ARG A 274 -25.65 11.26 6.58
CA ARG A 274 -25.67 12.40 5.63
C ARG A 274 -25.30 13.75 6.25
N GLN A 275 -25.42 13.87 7.56
CA GLN A 275 -25.11 15.11 8.30
C GLN A 275 -23.63 15.22 8.71
N SER A 276 -22.80 14.19 8.46
CA SER A 276 -21.38 14.23 8.81
C SER A 276 -20.65 15.28 7.99
N SER A 277 -19.90 16.13 8.68
CA SER A 277 -19.02 17.12 8.06
C SER A 277 -17.70 16.53 7.58
N THR A 278 -17.28 15.36 8.08
CA THR A 278 -15.92 14.85 7.81
C THR A 278 -15.85 13.69 6.82
N LEU A 279 -16.97 13.01 6.54
CA LEU A 279 -17.00 11.89 5.58
C LEU A 279 -16.82 12.34 4.12
N GLY A 280 -17.32 13.53 3.78
CA GLY A 280 -17.19 14.12 2.44
C GLY A 280 -15.83 14.77 2.14
N ASP A 281 -15.05 15.11 3.18
CA ASP A 281 -13.84 15.95 3.05
C ASP A 281 -12.67 15.27 2.34
N PHE A 282 -12.63 13.93 2.37
CA PHE A 282 -11.52 13.18 1.81
C PHE A 282 -11.75 12.91 0.33
N ARG A 283 -11.17 13.75 -0.54
CA ARG A 283 -11.24 13.60 -2.00
C ARG A 283 -9.87 13.81 -2.62
N ALA A 284 -9.35 12.77 -3.26
CA ALA A 284 -8.16 12.85 -4.11
C ALA A 284 -8.56 13.10 -5.57
N GLY A 285 -7.71 13.80 -6.32
CA GLY A 285 -7.92 14.03 -7.74
C GLY A 285 -7.80 12.74 -8.55
N ASN A 286 -8.55 12.65 -9.66
CA ASN A 286 -8.62 11.46 -10.51
C ASN A 286 -7.25 10.95 -10.99
N ALA A 287 -6.33 11.85 -11.31
CA ALA A 287 -4.97 11.48 -11.72
C ALA A 287 -4.19 10.73 -10.63
N LEU A 288 -4.39 11.08 -9.35
CA LEU A 288 -3.76 10.38 -8.24
C LEU A 288 -4.39 9.01 -8.03
N LEU A 289 -5.72 8.92 -8.13
CA LEU A 289 -6.46 7.65 -8.02
C LEU A 289 -5.99 6.66 -9.08
N GLN A 290 -5.97 7.08 -10.35
CA GLN A 290 -5.51 6.24 -11.46
C GLN A 290 -4.06 5.80 -11.29
N ALA A 291 -3.18 6.70 -10.83
CA ALA A 291 -1.78 6.37 -10.59
C ALA A 291 -1.61 5.35 -9.46
N GLU A 292 -2.36 5.48 -8.35
CA GLU A 292 -2.31 4.50 -7.26
C GLU A 292 -2.86 3.15 -7.71
N ASP A 293 -4.01 3.13 -8.39
CA ASP A 293 -4.62 1.90 -8.90
C ASP A 293 -3.67 1.16 -9.87
N ALA A 294 -3.08 1.87 -10.83
CA ALA A 294 -2.15 1.29 -11.80
C ALA A 294 -0.88 0.76 -11.14
N ALA A 295 -0.30 1.53 -10.21
CA ALA A 295 0.90 1.12 -9.50
C ALA A 295 0.66 -0.08 -8.56
N LEU A 296 -0.50 -0.11 -7.90
CA LEU A 296 -0.90 -1.26 -7.08
C LEU A 296 -1.20 -2.48 -7.95
N ALA A 297 -1.75 -2.32 -9.16
CA ALA A 297 -1.95 -3.42 -10.10
C ALA A 297 -0.61 -4.00 -10.60
N ALA A 298 0.38 -3.15 -10.84
CA ALA A 298 1.72 -3.55 -11.28
C ALA A 298 2.60 -4.13 -10.15
N ALA A 299 2.24 -3.91 -8.88
CA ALA A 299 2.99 -4.42 -7.74
C ALA A 299 2.97 -5.96 -7.69
N ALA A 300 4.14 -6.54 -7.41
CA ALA A 300 4.33 -7.98 -7.25
C ALA A 300 3.66 -8.48 -5.96
N ARG A 301 3.81 -7.74 -4.86
CA ARG A 301 3.21 -8.08 -3.55
C ARG A 301 2.63 -6.85 -2.88
N LEU A 302 1.54 -7.07 -2.15
CA LEU A 302 0.85 -6.10 -1.30
C LEU A 302 0.98 -6.58 0.16
N VAL A 303 1.94 -6.03 0.88
CA VAL A 303 2.35 -6.47 2.21
C VAL A 303 1.60 -5.66 3.27
N THR A 304 0.89 -6.33 4.19
CA THR A 304 0.16 -5.67 5.27
C THR A 304 -0.13 -6.62 6.43
N PRO A 305 -0.11 -6.16 7.68
CA PRO A 305 -0.70 -6.95 8.77
C PRO A 305 -2.24 -6.85 8.81
N HIS A 306 -2.84 -5.93 8.06
CA HIS A 306 -4.27 -5.69 8.11
C HIS A 306 -5.05 -6.78 7.33
N ARG A 307 -5.67 -7.72 8.06
CA ARG A 307 -6.28 -8.93 7.48
C ARG A 307 -7.26 -8.66 6.35
N ALA A 308 -8.18 -7.69 6.52
CA ALA A 308 -9.14 -7.38 5.47
C ALA A 308 -8.49 -6.81 4.20
N MET A 309 -7.36 -6.10 4.31
CA MET A 309 -6.63 -5.59 3.14
C MET A 309 -5.85 -6.72 2.47
N ALA A 310 -5.21 -7.59 3.25
CA ALA A 310 -4.52 -8.77 2.73
C ALA A 310 -5.49 -9.68 1.97
N GLN A 311 -6.68 -9.92 2.52
CA GLN A 311 -7.72 -10.72 1.86
C GLN A 311 -8.19 -10.07 0.55
N ALA A 312 -8.44 -8.76 0.54
CA ALA A 312 -8.84 -8.03 -0.66
C ALA A 312 -7.76 -7.97 -1.74
N ALA A 313 -6.48 -8.09 -1.37
CA ALA A 313 -5.36 -8.19 -2.29
C ALA A 313 -5.26 -9.56 -3.01
N GLY A 314 -6.01 -10.57 -2.55
CA GLY A 314 -6.05 -11.89 -3.15
C GLY A 314 -4.66 -12.57 -3.16
N PRO A 315 -4.26 -13.26 -4.24
CA PRO A 315 -2.98 -13.97 -4.32
C PRO A 315 -1.73 -13.09 -4.15
N ARG A 316 -1.86 -11.77 -4.30
CA ARG A 316 -0.75 -10.81 -4.12
C ARG A 316 -0.66 -10.28 -2.68
N GLY A 317 -1.67 -10.55 -1.86
CA GLY A 317 -1.70 -10.15 -0.47
C GLY A 317 -0.71 -10.96 0.36
N TRP A 318 0.25 -10.28 0.98
CA TRP A 318 1.14 -10.89 1.97
C TRP A 318 0.69 -10.43 3.36
N CYS A 319 -0.05 -11.31 4.06
CA CYS A 319 -0.54 -11.03 5.40
C CYS A 319 0.60 -11.20 6.42
N LEU A 320 0.98 -10.12 7.09
CA LEU A 320 1.88 -10.17 8.24
C LEU A 320 1.09 -10.45 9.52
N ASP A 321 1.74 -11.04 10.51
CA ASP A 321 1.17 -11.12 11.84
C ASP A 321 1.26 -9.75 12.54
N TRP A 322 0.16 -9.34 13.17
CA TRP A 322 0.18 -8.17 14.03
C TRP A 322 1.09 -8.41 15.23
N GLN A 323 1.96 -7.45 15.52
CA GLN A 323 2.74 -7.46 16.74
C GLN A 323 1.93 -6.87 17.89
N PHE A 324 1.72 -7.69 18.90
CA PHE A 324 1.06 -7.29 20.14
C PHE A 324 2.03 -6.49 21.02
N PRO A 325 1.61 -5.31 21.52
CA PRO A 325 2.36 -4.61 22.55
C PRO A 325 2.44 -5.45 23.84
N PRO A 326 3.45 -5.22 24.70
CA PRO A 326 3.51 -5.85 26.01
C PRO A 326 2.21 -5.62 26.81
N PRO A 327 1.69 -6.63 27.53
CA PRO A 327 0.45 -6.49 28.30
C PRO A 327 0.51 -5.39 29.35
N LEU A 328 -0.62 -4.70 29.55
CA LEU A 328 -0.79 -3.73 30.64
C LEU A 328 -0.99 -4.42 31.98
N VAL A 329 -0.49 -3.77 33.03
CA VAL A 329 -0.93 -4.06 34.39
C VAL A 329 -2.36 -3.54 34.56
N ARG A 330 -3.31 -4.47 34.72
CA ARG A 330 -4.74 -4.17 34.88
C ARG A 330 -4.99 -3.36 36.15
N LYS A 331 -5.84 -2.33 36.04
CA LYS A 331 -6.30 -1.53 37.19
C LYS A 331 -7.75 -1.91 37.50
N PRO A 332 -8.08 -2.28 38.74
CA PRO A 332 -9.46 -2.57 39.10
C PRO A 332 -10.33 -1.32 38.91
N SER A 333 -11.49 -1.51 38.29
CA SER A 333 -12.52 -0.48 38.16
C SER A 333 -13.80 -0.97 38.82
N THR A 334 -14.37 -0.13 39.70
CA THR A 334 -15.64 -0.43 40.39
C THR A 334 -16.84 -0.29 39.45
N ARG A 335 -16.76 0.62 38.48
CA ARG A 335 -17.79 0.87 37.47
C ARG A 335 -17.45 0.23 36.11
N PRO A 336 -18.45 -0.32 35.40
CA PRO A 336 -18.29 -0.73 34.01
C PRO A 336 -17.80 0.44 33.16
N SER A 337 -16.72 0.24 32.41
CA SER A 337 -16.20 1.28 31.52
C SER A 337 -15.97 0.77 30.10
N ILE A 338 -16.54 1.49 29.14
CA ILE A 338 -16.34 1.26 27.71
C ILE A 338 -15.26 2.24 27.24
N PHE A 339 -14.21 1.74 26.62
CA PHE A 339 -13.14 2.57 26.07
C PHE A 339 -13.26 2.68 24.54
N PHE A 340 -13.48 3.88 24.05
CA PHE A 340 -13.52 4.22 22.63
C PHE A 340 -12.18 4.89 22.23
N PRO A 341 -11.24 4.16 21.60
CA PRO A 341 -9.86 4.59 21.37
C PRO A 341 -9.73 5.52 20.16
N ALA A 342 -10.72 6.37 19.91
CA ALA A 342 -10.77 7.19 18.72
C ALA A 342 -11.50 8.52 18.96
N SER A 343 -11.13 9.52 18.16
CA SER A 343 -11.84 10.79 18.12
C SER A 343 -13.29 10.59 17.68
N ARG A 344 -14.20 11.47 18.12
CA ARG A 344 -15.65 11.42 17.90
C ARG A 344 -16.00 11.81 16.47
N LEU A 345 -15.59 10.97 15.53
CA LEU A 345 -15.73 11.15 14.09
C LEU A 345 -16.62 10.06 13.51
N SER A 346 -17.42 10.40 12.52
CA SER A 346 -18.37 9.46 11.91
C SER A 346 -17.65 8.25 11.32
N ARG A 347 -16.50 8.44 10.65
CA ARG A 347 -15.68 7.31 10.11
C ARG A 347 -15.17 6.32 11.17
N LYS A 348 -15.14 6.72 12.45
CA LYS A 348 -14.73 5.90 13.58
C LYS A 348 -15.90 5.19 14.27
N GLY A 349 -17.13 5.39 13.79
CA GLY A 349 -18.31 4.68 14.27
C GLY A 349 -18.97 5.33 15.48
N VAL A 350 -18.75 6.63 15.72
CA VAL A 350 -19.28 7.29 16.92
C VAL A 350 -20.81 7.32 16.96
N HIS A 351 -21.47 7.36 15.80
CA HIS A 351 -22.94 7.37 15.72
C HIS A 351 -23.52 6.01 16.08
N GLU A 352 -22.92 4.94 15.57
CA GLU A 352 -23.30 3.56 15.85
C GLU A 352 -23.09 3.24 17.32
N LEU A 353 -21.96 3.67 17.90
CA LEU A 353 -21.72 3.56 19.33
C LEU A 353 -22.77 4.34 20.13
N ALA A 354 -23.07 5.58 19.75
CA ALA A 354 -24.07 6.38 20.45
C ALA A 354 -25.46 5.73 20.42
N GLN A 355 -25.88 5.24 19.25
CA GLN A 355 -27.16 4.56 19.08
C GLN A 355 -27.20 3.24 19.86
N ALA A 356 -26.12 2.45 19.85
CA ALA A 356 -26.02 1.23 20.63
C ALA A 356 -26.18 1.52 22.13
N LEU A 357 -25.49 2.54 22.65
CA LEU A 357 -25.57 2.90 24.07
C LEU A 357 -26.95 3.41 24.49
N ARG A 358 -27.64 4.16 23.63
CA ARG A 358 -29.04 4.58 23.91
C ARG A 358 -30.01 3.39 23.89
N GLY A 359 -29.71 2.39 23.07
CA GLY A 359 -30.50 1.17 22.93
C GLY A 359 -30.24 0.11 24.01
N LEU A 360 -29.29 0.30 24.92
CA LEU A 360 -29.00 -0.65 26.00
C LEU A 360 -30.06 -0.52 27.12
N PRO A 361 -30.95 -1.51 27.32
CA PRO A 361 -31.88 -1.49 28.44
C PRO A 361 -31.15 -1.76 29.77
N ALA A 362 -31.54 -1.03 30.82
CA ALA A 362 -31.27 -1.26 32.26
C ALA A 362 -29.94 -1.96 32.63
N LEU A 363 -28.82 -1.56 32.03
CA LEU A 363 -27.50 -1.92 32.53
C LEU A 363 -27.12 -1.01 33.70
N PRO A 364 -26.28 -1.46 34.64
CA PRO A 364 -25.65 -0.57 35.63
C PRO A 364 -24.97 0.61 34.93
N GLU A 365 -24.91 1.78 35.56
CA GLU A 365 -24.29 2.99 34.98
C GLU A 365 -22.92 2.70 34.36
N VAL A 366 -22.88 2.65 33.02
CA VAL A 366 -21.65 2.42 32.25
C VAL A 366 -21.03 3.77 31.91
N GLU A 367 -19.75 3.93 32.21
CA GLU A 367 -18.99 5.12 31.79
C GLU A 367 -18.38 4.90 30.40
N LEU A 368 -18.62 5.82 29.47
CA LEU A 368 -17.91 5.86 28.19
C LEU A 368 -16.64 6.74 28.29
N LYS A 369 -15.47 6.15 28.08
CA LYS A 369 -14.18 6.85 28.03
C LYS A 369 -13.74 7.04 26.58
N VAL A 370 -13.56 8.29 26.15
CA VAL A 370 -13.29 8.66 24.75
C VAL A 370 -11.89 9.22 24.56
N LEU A 371 -11.07 8.59 23.72
CA LEU A 371 -9.73 9.07 23.40
C LEU A 371 -9.71 10.02 22.19
N GLY A 372 -9.06 11.16 22.33
CA GLY A 372 -8.81 12.08 21.22
C GLY A 372 -9.76 13.28 21.20
N ARG A 373 -9.36 14.32 20.45
CA ARG A 373 -9.94 15.67 20.58
C ARG A 373 -10.73 16.12 19.36
N ALA A 374 -10.59 15.42 18.24
CA ALA A 374 -11.28 15.74 17.02
C ALA A 374 -12.78 15.43 17.14
N LYS A 375 -13.63 16.29 16.57
CA LYS A 375 -15.09 16.14 16.54
C LYS A 375 -15.64 16.61 15.20
N GLU A 376 -16.85 16.16 14.87
CA GLU A 376 -17.66 16.72 13.78
C GLU A 376 -18.03 18.19 14.07
N SER A 377 -18.29 18.98 13.03
CA SER A 377 -18.76 20.36 13.14
C SER A 377 -20.25 20.48 13.47
N GLY A 378 -20.99 19.36 13.45
CA GLY A 378 -22.43 19.28 13.72
C GLY A 378 -22.80 18.99 15.18
N PRO A 379 -24.06 18.58 15.42
CA PRO A 379 -24.54 18.18 16.75
C PRO A 379 -23.66 17.11 17.39
N ASP A 380 -23.48 17.19 18.71
CA ASP A 380 -22.68 16.18 19.42
C ASP A 380 -23.34 14.80 19.32
N SER A 381 -22.66 13.87 18.65
CA SER A 381 -23.16 12.50 18.47
C SER A 381 -23.42 11.79 19.80
N LEU A 382 -22.70 12.17 20.85
CA LEU A 382 -22.83 11.64 22.21
C LEU A 382 -23.76 12.45 23.10
N ALA A 383 -24.56 13.37 22.55
CA ALA A 383 -25.56 14.09 23.33
C ALA A 383 -26.49 13.11 24.07
N GLY A 384 -26.67 13.36 25.38
CA GLY A 384 -27.46 12.52 26.28
C GLY A 384 -26.77 11.24 26.79
N ILE A 385 -25.48 11.05 26.48
CA ILE A 385 -24.69 9.89 26.94
C ILE A 385 -23.66 10.37 27.96
N SER A 386 -23.52 9.66 29.08
CA SER A 386 -22.47 9.94 30.07
C SER A 386 -21.11 9.49 29.54
N TRP A 387 -20.21 10.44 29.28
CA TRP A 387 -18.86 10.15 28.79
C TRP A 387 -17.82 11.12 29.34
N SER A 388 -16.57 10.67 29.40
CA SER A 388 -15.41 11.45 29.86
C SER A 388 -14.23 11.38 28.85
N PRO A 389 -13.43 12.45 28.72
CA PRO A 389 -12.19 12.39 27.95
C PRO A 389 -11.20 11.40 28.56
N ALA A 390 -10.53 10.62 27.73
CA ALA A 390 -9.60 9.59 28.16
C ALA A 390 -8.15 9.86 27.71
N ALA A 391 -7.21 9.27 28.44
CA ALA A 391 -5.82 9.13 28.06
C ALA A 391 -5.51 7.65 27.69
N PRO A 392 -4.41 7.36 26.98
CA PRO A 392 -4.02 5.97 26.70
C PRO A 392 -3.87 5.11 27.96
N ALA A 393 -3.51 5.72 29.10
CA ALA A 393 -3.37 5.03 30.38
C ALA A 393 -4.71 4.52 30.97
N ASP A 394 -5.85 5.10 30.56
CA ASP A 394 -7.18 4.66 31.01
C ASP A 394 -7.54 3.27 30.47
N LEU A 395 -6.88 2.82 29.40
CA LEU A 395 -7.06 1.48 28.84
C LEU A 395 -6.87 0.38 29.89
N ALA A 396 -5.96 0.57 30.85
CA ALA A 396 -5.70 -0.41 31.91
C ALA A 396 -6.92 -0.68 32.81
N SER A 397 -7.87 0.27 32.88
CA SER A 397 -9.10 0.18 33.68
C SER A 397 -10.35 -0.19 32.85
N ALA A 398 -10.21 -0.24 31.52
CA ALA A 398 -11.32 -0.50 30.61
C ALA A 398 -11.88 -1.91 30.78
N TRP A 399 -13.20 -2.07 30.73
CA TRP A 399 -13.80 -3.40 30.71
C TRP A 399 -13.87 -3.95 29.30
N VAL A 400 -14.13 -3.07 28.34
CA VAL A 400 -14.20 -3.43 26.92
C VAL A 400 -13.69 -2.27 26.07
N VAL A 401 -12.98 -2.59 25.00
CA VAL A 401 -12.62 -1.62 23.95
C VAL A 401 -13.58 -1.76 22.79
N VAL A 402 -14.06 -0.63 22.26
CA VAL A 402 -15.08 -0.62 21.21
C VAL A 402 -14.60 0.20 20.03
N ILE A 403 -14.56 -0.39 18.83
CA ILE A 403 -14.13 0.25 17.58
C ILE A 403 -15.08 -0.13 16.43
N PRO A 404 -16.29 0.43 16.37
CA PRO A 404 -17.27 0.12 15.33
C PRO A 404 -16.97 0.91 14.04
N ALA A 405 -15.70 0.97 13.64
CA ALA A 405 -15.24 1.90 12.63
C ALA A 405 -15.70 1.50 11.22
N TRP A 406 -16.01 2.50 10.40
CA TRP A 406 -16.07 2.35 8.95
C TRP A 406 -14.66 2.18 8.37
N ILE A 407 -13.70 2.92 8.96
CA ILE A 407 -12.29 2.96 8.57
C ILE A 407 -11.38 2.99 9.80
N GLU A 408 -10.58 1.95 9.92
CA GLU A 408 -9.41 1.88 10.78
C GLU A 408 -8.29 1.22 9.98
N HIS A 409 -7.05 1.62 10.23
CA HIS A 409 -5.90 1.07 9.51
C HIS A 409 -4.85 0.56 10.48
N GLN A 410 -4.79 1.14 11.68
CA GLN A 410 -3.72 0.88 12.64
C GLN A 410 -4.30 0.79 14.06
N PRO A 411 -5.08 -0.27 14.38
CA PRO A 411 -5.82 -0.40 15.65
C PRO A 411 -4.91 -0.76 16.85
N ARG A 412 -3.82 -0.01 17.10
CA ARG A 412 -2.79 -0.34 18.11
C ARG A 412 -3.33 -0.48 19.52
N LEU A 413 -4.31 0.33 19.90
CA LEU A 413 -4.91 0.25 21.24
C LEU A 413 -5.83 -0.97 21.39
N ALA A 414 -6.47 -1.44 20.32
CA ALA A 414 -7.19 -2.72 20.37
C ALA A 414 -6.22 -3.90 20.49
N LEU A 415 -5.11 -3.90 19.74
CA LEU A 415 -4.07 -4.92 19.92
C LEU A 415 -3.53 -4.93 21.35
N HIS A 416 -3.30 -3.75 21.94
CA HIS A 416 -2.87 -3.64 23.33
C HIS A 416 -3.93 -4.15 24.31
N ALA A 417 -5.21 -3.89 24.05
CA ALA A 417 -6.31 -4.44 24.85
C ALA A 417 -6.34 -5.97 24.80
N LEU A 418 -6.31 -6.56 23.60
CA LEU A 418 -6.29 -8.01 23.41
C LEU A 418 -5.09 -8.64 24.14
N ALA A 419 -3.88 -8.07 23.98
CA ALA A 419 -2.69 -8.51 24.71
C ALA A 419 -2.84 -8.44 26.24
N SER A 420 -3.66 -7.51 26.72
CA SER A 420 -3.90 -7.27 28.15
C SER A 420 -5.11 -8.02 28.70
N GLY A 421 -5.68 -8.96 27.93
CA GLY A 421 -6.87 -9.70 28.35
C GLY A 421 -8.15 -8.87 28.39
N ILE A 422 -8.22 -7.77 27.66
CA ILE A 422 -9.39 -6.89 27.58
C ILE A 422 -10.19 -7.24 26.32
N PRO A 423 -11.48 -7.59 26.45
CA PRO A 423 -12.37 -7.79 25.31
C PRO A 423 -12.38 -6.60 24.35
N VAL A 424 -12.40 -6.89 23.06
CA VAL A 424 -12.51 -5.89 21.99
C VAL A 424 -13.73 -6.20 21.14
N VAL A 425 -14.61 -5.23 20.98
CA VAL A 425 -15.71 -5.25 20.01
C VAL A 425 -15.34 -4.32 18.85
N ALA A 426 -15.10 -4.87 17.66
CA ALA A 426 -14.62 -4.09 16.52
C ALA A 426 -15.29 -4.55 15.22
N THR A 427 -15.21 -3.74 14.17
CA THR A 427 -15.59 -4.20 12.82
C THR A 427 -14.43 -4.87 12.09
N VAL A 428 -14.75 -5.63 11.04
CA VAL A 428 -13.77 -6.15 10.05
C VAL A 428 -12.91 -5.05 9.44
N ALA A 429 -13.39 -3.80 9.43
CA ALA A 429 -12.65 -2.65 8.93
C ALA A 429 -11.41 -2.31 9.78
N CYS A 430 -11.25 -2.90 10.96
CA CYS A 430 -10.05 -2.77 11.78
C CYS A 430 -8.93 -3.76 11.38
N GLY A 431 -9.24 -4.83 10.65
CA GLY A 431 -8.25 -5.79 10.17
C GLY A 431 -7.46 -6.51 11.25
N LEU A 432 -8.03 -6.64 12.45
CA LEU A 432 -7.44 -7.32 13.61
C LEU A 432 -7.26 -8.83 13.34
N PRO A 433 -6.33 -9.48 14.05
CA PRO A 433 -6.18 -10.94 13.97
C PRO A 433 -7.26 -11.66 14.79
N ASP A 434 -7.52 -12.92 14.47
CA ASP A 434 -8.40 -13.76 15.28
C ASP A 434 -7.86 -13.83 16.71
N HIS A 435 -8.74 -13.67 17.67
CA HIS A 435 -8.38 -13.69 19.08
C HIS A 435 -9.61 -14.12 19.90
N PRO A 436 -9.46 -14.93 20.96
CA PRO A 436 -10.60 -15.39 21.78
C PRO A 436 -11.44 -14.25 22.38
N LEU A 437 -10.79 -13.12 22.67
CA LEU A 437 -11.42 -11.91 23.23
C LEU A 437 -11.84 -10.87 22.17
N LEU A 438 -11.79 -11.21 20.88
CA LEU A 438 -12.23 -10.34 19.80
C LEU A 438 -13.65 -10.71 19.36
N HIS A 439 -14.56 -9.76 19.47
CA HIS A 439 -15.90 -9.83 18.91
C HIS A 439 -15.95 -8.97 17.63
N LEU A 440 -16.00 -9.64 16.48
CA LEU A 440 -15.89 -8.99 15.17
C LEU A 440 -17.27 -8.82 14.52
N LEU A 441 -17.62 -7.58 14.20
CA LEU A 441 -18.82 -7.23 13.45
C LEU A 441 -18.50 -7.06 11.96
N PRO A 442 -19.34 -7.54 11.03
CA PRO A 442 -19.09 -7.40 9.59
C PRO A 442 -19.13 -5.94 9.12
N GLU A 443 -19.96 -5.12 9.76
CA GLU A 443 -20.12 -3.70 9.45
C GLU A 443 -20.53 -2.91 10.70
N PRO A 444 -20.44 -1.57 10.66
CA PRO A 444 -20.96 -0.72 11.74
C PRO A 444 -22.50 -0.86 11.84
N ASP A 445 -22.96 -1.63 12.83
CA ASP A 445 -24.38 -1.88 13.11
C ASP A 445 -24.65 -1.64 14.60
N ALA A 446 -25.49 -0.64 14.90
CA ALA A 446 -25.79 -0.24 16.27
C ALA A 446 -26.54 -1.31 17.07
N VAL A 447 -27.41 -2.10 16.44
CA VAL A 447 -28.21 -3.13 17.13
C VAL A 447 -27.30 -4.28 17.53
N ARG A 448 -26.55 -4.82 16.57
CA ARG A 448 -25.57 -5.89 16.85
C ARG A 448 -24.50 -5.45 17.83
N LEU A 449 -24.07 -4.19 17.75
CA LEU A 449 -23.12 -3.61 18.69
C LEU A 449 -23.70 -3.61 20.12
N ALA A 450 -24.96 -3.19 20.29
CA ALA A 450 -25.62 -3.18 21.60
C ALA A 450 -25.72 -4.60 22.19
N ASP A 451 -26.14 -5.58 21.39
CA ASP A 451 -26.28 -6.98 21.83
C ASP A 451 -24.94 -7.56 22.30
N VAL A 452 -23.87 -7.37 21.52
CA VAL A 452 -22.53 -7.84 21.87
C VAL A 452 -22.00 -7.12 23.11
N LEU A 453 -22.16 -5.80 23.21
CA LEU A 453 -21.72 -5.05 24.38
C LEU A 453 -22.42 -5.50 25.65
N ARG A 454 -23.73 -5.74 25.58
CA ARG A 454 -24.51 -6.28 26.70
C ARG A 454 -23.96 -7.63 27.14
N ALA A 455 -23.73 -8.55 26.22
CA ALA A 455 -23.18 -9.87 26.53
C ALA A 455 -21.79 -9.78 27.21
N VAL A 456 -20.89 -8.96 26.66
CA VAL A 456 -19.53 -8.78 27.22
C VAL A 456 -19.57 -8.17 28.63
N ILE A 457 -20.40 -7.14 28.85
CA ILE A 457 -20.51 -6.47 30.14
C ILE A 457 -21.14 -7.39 31.20
N LEU A 458 -22.19 -8.14 30.84
CA LEU A 458 -22.83 -9.07 31.76
C LEU A 458 -21.91 -10.22 32.17
N ASN A 459 -21.13 -10.77 31.24
CA ASN A 459 -20.15 -11.81 31.55
C ASN A 459 -19.11 -11.30 32.56
N HIS A 460 -18.62 -10.06 32.39
CA HIS A 460 -17.67 -9.46 33.31
C HIS A 460 -18.27 -9.17 34.70
N CYS A 461 -19.56 -8.85 34.77
CA CYS A 461 -20.29 -8.70 36.03
C CYS A 461 -20.48 -10.04 36.75
N GLY A 462 -20.76 -11.13 36.01
CA GLY A 462 -20.97 -12.47 36.55
C GLY A 462 -19.70 -13.16 37.06
N GLU A 463 -18.52 -12.79 36.53
CA GLU A 463 -17.21 -13.28 36.99
C GLU A 463 -16.74 -12.66 38.31
N ARG A 464 -17.47 -11.69 38.89
CA ARG A 464 -17.15 -11.21 40.24
C ARG A 464 -17.55 -12.29 41.26
N PRO A 465 -16.62 -12.81 42.09
CA PRO A 465 -17.03 -13.63 43.23
C PRO A 465 -17.97 -12.80 44.09
N ASN A 466 -19.15 -13.37 44.33
CA ASN A 466 -20.27 -12.80 45.05
C ASN A 466 -19.81 -12.19 46.39
N ARG A 467 -19.52 -10.89 46.43
CA ARG A 467 -19.20 -10.16 47.68
C ARG A 467 -20.50 -9.70 48.34
N SER A 468 -21.29 -10.66 48.79
CA SER A 468 -22.28 -10.50 49.87
C SER A 468 -22.96 -11.84 50.14
N ILE A 469 -22.52 -12.54 51.19
CA ILE A 469 -23.29 -13.22 52.24
C ILE A 469 -22.23 -13.91 53.11
N PHE A 470 -21.62 -13.14 54.00
CA PHE A 470 -21.07 -13.63 55.27
C PHE A 470 -21.03 -12.40 56.19
N SER A 471 -22.21 -12.00 56.63
CA SER A 471 -22.35 -11.26 57.88
C SER A 471 -22.03 -12.27 58.99
N LEU A 472 -20.75 -12.36 59.38
CA LEU A 472 -20.40 -12.99 60.65
C LEU A 472 -20.81 -12.01 61.76
N PRO A 473 -21.59 -12.43 62.77
CA PRO A 473 -21.95 -11.57 63.89
C PRO A 473 -20.70 -11.25 64.71
N GLN A 474 -20.53 -9.97 65.06
CA GLN A 474 -19.52 -9.54 66.02
C GLN A 474 -19.80 -10.18 67.39
N PRO A 475 -18.79 -10.71 68.10
CA PRO A 475 -18.95 -11.05 69.50
C PRO A 475 -18.89 -9.78 70.34
N PHE A 476 -19.94 -9.58 71.14
CA PHE A 476 -19.95 -8.73 72.32
C PHE A 476 -18.78 -9.13 73.23
N PHE A 477 -17.91 -8.17 73.58
CA PHE A 477 -17.05 -8.28 74.75
C PHE A 477 -17.70 -7.49 75.89
N GLU A 478 -18.25 -8.23 76.85
CA GLU A 478 -18.60 -7.72 78.18
C GLU A 478 -17.33 -7.48 79.01
N GLN A 479 -17.41 -6.45 79.84
CA GLN A 479 -16.42 -6.05 80.82
C GLN A 479 -16.40 -7.03 82.00
N SER A 480 -15.18 -7.40 82.43
CA SER A 480 -14.83 -7.69 83.83
C SER A 480 -13.33 -7.63 84.00
#